data_AF-A0A517P5A3-F1
#
_entry.id   AF-A0A517P5A3-F1
#
_cell.length_a   1.000
_cell.length_b   1.000
_cell.length_c   1.000
_cell.angle_alpha   90.00
_cell.angle_beta   90.00
_cell.angle_gamma   90.00
#
_symmetry.space_group_name_H-M   'P 1'
#
loop_
_entity.id
_entity.type
_entity.pdbx_description
1 polymer ?
#
loop_
_entity_poly.entity_id
_entity_poly.type
_entity_poly.pdbx_seq_one_letter_code
_entity_poly.pdbx_strand_id
1 'polypeptide(L)'
;MIEGLIAVALIALLAVTVLPQLHPDAATGQDEQLRERLYVLRGQIELYRVQHDNTLPGVTGPLLDQLTRRTDRAGNVGEGGDHVFGPYLVGDAFPENPLTGRSDVLVVDKMPSAPPADAAHGWIYETTTGDLRAAGDADRFAW
;
A
#
# COMPACT_ATOMS: atom_id res chain seq x y z
N MET A 1 30.44 -40.13 38.45
CA MET A 1 31.28 -39.33 37.54
C MET A 1 30.73 -39.23 36.10
N ILE A 2 29.75 -40.06 35.70
CA ILE A 2 29.16 -40.04 34.35
C ILE A 2 28.15 -38.89 34.17
N GLU A 3 27.49 -38.48 35.25
CA GLU A 3 26.41 -37.48 35.23
C GLU A 3 26.86 -36.08 34.78
N GLY A 4 28.02 -35.61 35.22
CA GLY A 4 28.58 -34.34 34.75
C GLY A 4 29.06 -34.40 33.29
N LEU A 5 29.46 -35.58 32.81
CA LEU A 5 30.03 -35.76 31.47
C LEU A 5 28.94 -35.70 30.39
N ILE A 6 27.78 -36.30 30.67
CA ILE A 6 26.60 -36.22 29.79
C ILE A 6 26.03 -34.80 29.78
N ALA A 7 25.96 -34.13 30.93
CA ALA A 7 25.47 -32.75 31.01
C ALA A 7 26.31 -31.78 30.15
N VAL A 8 27.64 -31.89 30.21
CA VAL A 8 28.55 -31.07 29.39
C VAL A 8 28.41 -31.40 27.90
N ALA A 9 28.27 -32.68 27.54
CA ALA A 9 28.07 -33.10 26.15
C ALA A 9 26.78 -32.54 25.55
N LEU A 10 25.69 -32.51 26.32
CA LEU A 10 24.41 -31.95 25.88
C LEU A 10 24.46 -30.42 25.73
N ILE A 11 25.09 -29.71 26.66
CA ILE A 11 25.25 -28.25 26.57
C ILE A 11 26.13 -27.87 25.36
N ALA A 12 27.18 -28.64 25.08
CA ALA A 12 28.05 -28.43 23.92
C ALA A 12 27.30 -28.61 22.59
N LEU A 13 26.40 -29.61 22.51
CA LEU A 13 25.58 -29.84 21.31
C LEU A 13 24.56 -28.70 21.10
N LEU A 14 23.92 -28.23 22.16
CA LEU A 14 22.92 -27.16 22.09
C LEU A 14 23.54 -25.79 21.74
N ALA A 15 24.78 -25.54 22.14
CA ALA A 15 25.49 -24.30 21.78
C ALA A 15 25.81 -24.18 20.28
N VAL A 16 25.83 -25.30 19.53
CA VAL A 16 26.09 -25.32 18.08
C VAL A 16 24.81 -25.04 17.27
N THR A 17 23.63 -25.29 17.84
CA THR A 17 22.34 -25.16 17.14
C THR A 17 21.61 -23.85 17.42
N VAL A 18 22.31 -22.83 17.92
CA VAL A 18 21.72 -21.50 18.17
C VAL A 18 21.12 -21.00 16.86
N LEU A 19 19.78 -20.90 16.86
CA LEU A 19 18.97 -20.42 15.75
C LEU A 19 19.50 -19.05 15.27
N PRO A 20 19.82 -18.88 13.98
CA PRO A 20 20.07 -17.56 13.43
C PRO A 20 18.76 -16.76 13.51
N GLN A 21 18.75 -15.72 14.34
CA GLN A 21 17.63 -14.78 14.34
C GLN A 21 17.79 -13.91 13.09
N LEU A 22 17.07 -14.27 12.02
CA LEU A 22 16.86 -13.38 10.88
C LEU A 22 16.06 -12.19 11.39
N HIS A 23 16.75 -11.13 11.78
CA HIS A 23 16.14 -9.82 11.91
C HIS A 23 16.02 -9.26 10.49
N PRO A 24 14.82 -9.12 9.92
CA PRO A 24 14.68 -8.35 8.70
C PRO A 24 15.17 -6.92 9.01
N ASP A 25 16.13 -6.43 8.24
CA ASP A 25 16.51 -5.02 8.30
C ASP A 25 15.26 -4.16 8.09
N ALA A 26 15.09 -3.12 8.90
CA ALA A 26 13.88 -2.30 8.90
C ALA A 26 13.52 -1.75 7.49
N ALA A 27 14.53 -1.45 6.67
CA ALA A 27 14.36 -1.02 5.28
C ALA A 27 13.71 -2.10 4.41
N THR A 28 14.12 -3.36 4.53
CA THR A 28 13.52 -4.50 3.81
C THR A 28 12.06 -4.68 4.21
N GLY A 29 11.74 -4.51 5.50
CA GLY A 29 10.36 -4.57 5.99
C GLY A 29 9.48 -3.45 5.46
N GLN A 30 10.00 -2.23 5.30
CA GLN A 30 9.26 -1.12 4.70
C GLN A 30 9.02 -1.34 3.20
N ASP A 31 10.01 -1.86 2.47
CA ASP A 31 9.89 -2.13 1.05
C ASP A 31 8.84 -3.22 0.74
N GLU A 32 8.77 -4.27 1.57
CA GLU A 32 7.74 -5.32 1.46
C GLU A 32 6.34 -4.76 1.73
N GLN A 33 6.17 -4.00 2.81
CA GLN A 33 4.90 -3.33 3.12
C GLN A 33 4.46 -2.37 2.03
N LEU A 34 5.40 -1.65 1.41
CA LEU A 34 5.10 -0.71 0.34
C LEU A 34 4.54 -1.45 -0.88
N ARG A 35 5.17 -2.55 -1.28
CA ARG A 35 4.73 -3.35 -2.43
C ARG A 35 3.37 -3.98 -2.19
N GLU A 36 3.14 -4.50 -0.98
CA GLU A 36 1.82 -5.04 -0.60
C GLU A 36 0.74 -3.96 -0.69
N ARG A 37 0.99 -2.77 -0.15
CA ARG A 37 0.04 -1.65 -0.23
C ARG A 37 -0.22 -1.21 -1.66
N LEU A 38 0.81 -1.06 -2.49
CA LEU A 38 0.65 -0.73 -3.92
C LEU A 38 -0.17 -1.79 -4.65
N TYR A 39 0.10 -3.07 -4.40
CA TYR A 39 -0.65 -4.17 -5.00
C TYR A 39 -2.13 -4.11 -4.65
N VAL A 40 -2.46 -3.96 -3.37
CA VAL A 40 -3.86 -3.86 -2.90
C VAL A 40 -4.54 -2.63 -3.48
N LEU A 41 -3.92 -1.45 -3.38
CA LEU A 41 -4.51 -0.19 -3.84
C LEU A 41 -4.78 -0.18 -5.35
N ARG A 42 -3.82 -0.65 -6.15
CA ARG A 42 -4.00 -0.77 -7.60
C ARG A 42 -5.11 -1.76 -7.96
N GLY A 43 -5.23 -2.86 -7.20
CA GLY A 43 -6.35 -3.79 -7.34
C GLY A 43 -7.71 -3.15 -7.08
N GLN A 44 -7.79 -2.28 -6.06
CA GLN A 44 -9.03 -1.53 -5.76
C GLN A 44 -9.37 -0.49 -6.84
N ILE A 45 -8.37 0.21 -7.38
CA ILE A 45 -8.55 1.15 -8.50
C ILE A 45 -9.06 0.40 -9.74
N GLU A 46 -8.50 -0.78 -10.04
CA GLU A 46 -8.95 -1.60 -11.16
C GLU A 46 -10.39 -2.10 -10.95
N LEU A 47 -10.72 -2.53 -9.73
CA LEU A 47 -12.09 -2.95 -9.40
C LEU A 47 -13.09 -1.80 -9.57
N TYR A 48 -12.73 -0.60 -9.13
CA TYR A 48 -13.52 0.61 -9.39
C TYR A 48 -13.75 0.78 -10.89
N ARG A 49 -12.68 0.74 -11.69
CA ARG A 49 -12.73 0.94 -13.14
C ARG A 49 -13.68 -0.03 -13.82
N VAL A 50 -13.62 -1.32 -13.46
CA VAL A 50 -14.50 -2.36 -14.02
C VAL A 50 -15.97 -2.11 -13.68
N GLN A 51 -16.25 -1.59 -12.49
CA GLN A 51 -17.63 -1.33 -12.03
C GLN A 51 -18.23 -0.04 -12.60
N HIS A 52 -17.39 0.90 -13.04
CA HIS A 52 -17.77 2.23 -13.51
C HIS A 52 -17.52 2.45 -15.01
N ASP A 53 -17.90 1.47 -15.83
CA ASP A 53 -17.84 1.58 -17.30
C ASP A 53 -16.46 2.00 -17.84
N ASN A 54 -15.42 1.43 -17.23
CA ASN A 54 -14.01 1.69 -17.54
C ASN A 54 -13.54 3.13 -17.23
N THR A 55 -14.29 3.85 -16.39
CA THR A 55 -13.93 5.17 -15.88
C THR A 55 -13.08 5.03 -14.63
N LEU A 56 -11.94 5.72 -14.59
CA LEU A 56 -11.05 5.73 -13.44
C LEU A 56 -11.60 6.61 -12.30
N PRO A 57 -11.31 6.27 -11.03
CA PRO A 57 -11.66 7.13 -9.92
C PRO A 57 -10.86 8.44 -10.01
N GLY A 58 -11.42 9.54 -9.53
CA GLY A 58 -10.87 10.90 -9.67
C GLY A 58 -11.30 11.62 -10.95
N VAL A 59 -11.93 10.94 -11.92
CA VAL A 59 -12.36 11.56 -13.19
C VAL A 59 -13.70 12.29 -13.05
N THR A 60 -14.67 11.65 -12.42
CA THR A 60 -16.04 12.19 -12.29
C THR A 60 -16.31 12.85 -10.93
N GLY A 61 -15.36 12.79 -10.00
CA GLY A 61 -15.48 13.35 -8.66
C GLY A 61 -14.18 13.23 -7.87
N PRO A 62 -14.18 13.63 -6.58
CA PRO A 62 -13.00 13.53 -5.74
C PRO A 62 -12.54 12.07 -5.59
N LEU A 63 -11.27 11.80 -5.90
CA LEU A 63 -10.65 10.46 -5.85
C LEU A 63 -10.98 9.73 -4.54
N LEU A 64 -10.78 10.43 -3.42
CA LEU A 64 -10.93 9.83 -2.11
C LEU A 64 -12.38 9.43 -1.84
N ASP A 65 -13.34 10.33 -2.08
CA ASP A 65 -14.75 10.06 -1.88
C ASP A 65 -15.23 8.87 -2.73
N GLN A 66 -14.76 8.78 -3.98
CA GLN A 66 -15.10 7.68 -4.88
C GLN A 66 -14.53 6.32 -4.44
N LEU A 67 -13.44 6.32 -3.66
CA LEU A 67 -12.81 5.10 -3.16
C LEU A 67 -13.27 4.73 -1.74
N THR A 68 -13.65 5.69 -0.90
CA THR A 68 -14.02 5.46 0.51
C THR A 68 -15.52 5.43 0.75
N ARG A 69 -16.33 5.88 -0.22
CA ARG A 69 -17.80 5.92 -0.10
C ARG A 69 -18.45 5.06 -1.17
N ARG A 70 -19.78 4.93 -1.05
CA ARG A 70 -20.58 4.21 -2.04
C ARG A 70 -20.86 5.09 -3.25
N THR A 71 -20.84 4.48 -4.42
CA THR A 71 -21.05 5.16 -5.70
C THR A 71 -22.09 4.46 -6.55
N ASP A 72 -22.73 5.24 -7.43
CA ASP A 72 -23.52 4.71 -8.54
C ASP A 72 -22.63 4.28 -9.71
N ARG A 73 -23.23 3.73 -10.77
CA ARG A 73 -22.48 3.28 -11.97
C ARG A 73 -21.68 4.39 -12.66
N ALA A 74 -22.06 5.66 -12.52
CA ALA A 74 -21.34 6.79 -13.11
C ALA A 74 -20.24 7.36 -12.20
N GLY A 75 -20.09 6.82 -10.98
CA GLY A 75 -19.11 7.26 -10.00
C GLY A 75 -19.60 8.42 -9.14
N ASN A 76 -20.89 8.74 -9.17
CA ASN A 76 -21.45 9.74 -8.26
C ASN A 76 -21.51 9.15 -6.87
N VAL A 77 -21.06 9.90 -5.88
CA VAL A 77 -21.06 9.50 -4.48
C VAL A 77 -22.41 9.79 -3.86
N GLY A 78 -22.96 8.82 -3.13
CA GLY A 78 -24.25 8.99 -2.49
C GLY A 78 -24.70 7.77 -1.70
N GLU A 79 -25.98 7.77 -1.36
CA GLU A 79 -26.63 6.73 -0.57
C GLU A 79 -27.88 6.23 -1.29
N GLY A 80 -28.40 5.08 -0.87
CA GLY A 80 -29.62 4.48 -1.42
C GLY A 80 -29.37 3.35 -2.43
N GLY A 81 -30.44 2.97 -3.13
CA GLY A 81 -30.48 1.75 -3.93
C GLY A 81 -29.58 1.74 -5.15
N ASP A 82 -29.30 2.89 -5.75
CA ASP A 82 -28.49 2.99 -6.97
C ASP A 82 -26.98 3.08 -6.67
N HIS A 83 -26.61 3.46 -5.43
CA HIS A 83 -25.22 3.58 -4.98
C HIS A 83 -24.70 2.25 -4.44
N VAL A 84 -24.60 1.23 -5.31
CA VAL A 84 -24.28 -0.15 -4.92
C VAL A 84 -22.78 -0.49 -4.93
N PHE A 85 -21.94 0.34 -5.55
CA PHE A 85 -20.52 0.06 -5.71
C PHE A 85 -19.69 0.64 -4.57
N GLY A 86 -18.54 0.02 -4.31
CA GLY A 86 -17.67 0.37 -3.19
C GLY A 86 -18.30 0.14 -1.81
N PRO A 87 -17.70 0.69 -0.73
CA PRO A 87 -16.41 1.37 -0.75
C PRO A 87 -15.27 0.41 -1.10
N TYR A 88 -14.24 0.92 -1.74
CA TYR A 88 -13.08 0.15 -2.20
C TYR A 88 -11.92 0.19 -1.19
N LEU A 89 -11.87 1.26 -0.40
CA LEU A 89 -10.95 1.42 0.72
C LEU A 89 -11.73 1.41 2.03
N VAL A 90 -11.13 0.81 3.05
CA VAL A 90 -11.67 0.81 4.40
C VAL A 90 -11.12 2.03 5.14
N GLY A 91 -12.01 2.87 5.65
CA GLY A 91 -11.68 4.13 6.31
C GLY A 91 -11.82 5.34 5.38
N ASP A 92 -11.45 6.52 5.87
CA ASP A 92 -11.66 7.80 5.18
C ASP A 92 -10.39 8.32 4.47
N ALA A 93 -9.35 7.49 4.34
CA ALA A 93 -8.05 7.87 3.77
C ALA A 93 -7.37 6.69 3.06
N PHE A 94 -6.36 6.99 2.24
CA PHE A 94 -5.42 5.96 1.81
C PHE A 94 -4.63 5.43 3.03
N PRO A 95 -4.21 4.15 3.02
CA PRO A 95 -3.31 3.65 4.03
C PRO A 95 -1.99 4.44 3.99
N GLU A 96 -1.33 4.61 5.14
CA GLU A 96 -0.07 5.34 5.21
C GLU A 96 0.99 4.74 4.28
N ASN A 97 1.75 5.57 3.58
CA ASN A 97 2.93 5.11 2.86
C ASN A 97 4.05 4.79 3.88
N PRO A 98 4.58 3.55 3.92
CA PRO A 98 5.65 3.15 4.85
C PRO A 98 6.95 3.98 4.74
N LEU A 99 7.18 4.65 3.61
CA LEU A 99 8.36 5.50 3.38
C LEU A 99 8.20 6.89 3.98
N THR A 100 7.01 7.49 3.84
CA THR A 100 6.78 8.89 4.22
C THR A 100 5.96 9.05 5.51
N GLY A 101 5.25 8.00 5.94
CA GLY A 101 4.28 8.06 7.04
C GLY A 101 3.05 8.92 6.70
N ARG A 102 2.77 9.16 5.42
CA ARG A 102 1.66 10.02 4.95
C ARG A 102 0.61 9.22 4.21
N SER A 103 -0.64 9.65 4.32
CA SER A 103 -1.79 9.07 3.61
C SER A 103 -2.31 9.96 2.48
N ASP A 104 -1.89 11.23 2.43
CA ASP A 104 -2.39 12.17 1.42
C ASP A 104 -1.97 11.75 0.01
N VAL A 105 -2.83 12.00 -0.97
CA VAL A 105 -2.60 11.62 -2.37
C VAL A 105 -2.47 12.88 -3.22
N LEU A 106 -1.35 13.02 -3.93
CA LEU A 106 -1.20 14.01 -4.98
C LEU A 106 -1.85 13.48 -6.26
N VAL A 107 -2.94 14.11 -6.67
CA VAL A 107 -3.64 13.79 -7.93
C VAL A 107 -3.04 14.60 -9.07
N VAL A 108 -2.64 13.95 -10.16
CA VAL A 108 -2.02 14.57 -11.33
C VAL A 108 -2.67 14.08 -12.63
N ASP A 109 -2.60 14.90 -13.68
CA ASP A 109 -3.07 14.49 -15.01
C ASP A 109 -2.04 13.61 -15.74
N LYS A 110 -0.76 13.72 -15.34
CA LYS A 110 0.36 12.95 -15.89
C LYS A 110 1.37 12.65 -14.80
N MET A 111 1.81 11.39 -14.68
CA MET A 111 2.82 11.02 -13.71
C MET A 111 4.14 11.75 -13.96
N PRO A 112 4.73 12.43 -12.94
CA PRO A 112 6.05 13.04 -13.09
C PRO A 112 7.13 11.98 -13.30
N SER A 113 8.32 12.38 -13.76
CA SER A 113 9.45 11.46 -13.95
C SER A 113 10.19 11.11 -12.65
N ALA A 114 9.90 11.82 -11.57
CA ALA A 114 10.48 11.64 -10.24
C ALA A 114 9.42 12.04 -9.19
N PRO A 115 9.51 11.53 -7.95
CA PRO A 115 8.60 11.98 -6.91
C PRO A 115 8.84 13.47 -6.62
N PRO A 116 7.79 14.27 -6.40
CA PRO A 116 7.93 15.66 -5.98
C PRO A 116 8.62 15.68 -4.62
N ALA A 117 9.44 16.70 -4.39
CA ALA A 117 10.15 16.92 -3.12
C ALA A 117 9.22 17.44 -2.01
N ASP A 118 7.93 17.07 -2.05
CA ASP A 118 6.98 17.45 -1.02
C ASP A 118 6.97 16.40 0.10
N ALA A 119 6.84 16.87 1.33
CA ALA A 119 6.64 16.04 2.52
C ALA A 119 5.16 15.90 2.88
N ALA A 120 4.27 16.32 1.97
CA ALA A 120 2.84 16.41 2.20
C ALA A 120 2.12 15.13 1.79
N HIS A 121 2.58 14.46 0.73
CA HIS A 121 1.88 13.32 0.15
C HIS A 121 2.57 11.99 0.40
N GLY A 122 1.77 10.96 0.61
CA GLY A 122 2.20 9.56 0.63
C GLY A 122 2.15 8.92 -0.75
N TRP A 123 1.22 9.35 -1.59
CA TRP A 123 0.95 8.70 -2.86
C TRP A 123 0.81 9.70 -3.98
N ILE A 124 1.07 9.26 -5.21
CA ILE A 124 0.80 10.03 -6.43
C ILE A 124 -0.08 9.18 -7.32
N TYR A 125 -1.17 9.76 -7.77
CA TYR A 125 -2.15 9.10 -8.61
C TYR A 125 -2.37 9.87 -9.92
N GLU A 126 -2.23 9.18 -11.05
CA GLU A 126 -2.51 9.73 -12.37
C GLU A 126 -3.92 9.37 -12.82
N THR A 127 -4.78 10.36 -13.01
CA THR A 127 -6.19 10.18 -13.40
C THR A 127 -6.37 9.68 -14.84
N THR A 128 -5.40 9.92 -15.71
CA THR A 128 -5.45 9.52 -17.13
C THR A 128 -5.22 8.02 -17.33
N THR A 129 -4.29 7.44 -16.57
CA THR A 129 -3.83 6.05 -16.73
C THR A 129 -4.26 5.14 -15.58
N GLY A 130 -4.57 5.72 -14.42
CA GLY A 130 -4.81 4.99 -13.18
C GLY A 130 -3.52 4.57 -12.47
N ASP A 131 -2.36 5.06 -12.93
CA ASP A 131 -1.08 4.74 -12.32
C ASP A 131 -0.99 5.35 -10.92
N LEU A 132 -0.65 4.52 -9.94
CA LEU A 132 -0.50 4.89 -8.54
C LEU A 132 0.92 4.56 -8.12
N ARG A 133 1.66 5.55 -7.62
CA ARG A 133 3.05 5.40 -7.18
C ARG A 133 3.27 5.92 -5.77
N ALA A 134 4.28 5.39 -5.12
CA ALA A 134 4.73 5.85 -3.83
C ALA A 134 5.43 7.20 -3.95
N ALA A 135 5.11 8.16 -3.07
CA ALA A 135 5.93 9.36 -2.91
C ALA A 135 7.14 9.08 -1.98
N GLY A 136 8.10 10.00 -1.98
CA GLY A 136 9.15 10.08 -0.95
C GLY A 136 10.52 9.52 -1.33
N ASP A 137 10.63 8.64 -2.34
CA ASP A 137 11.91 8.04 -2.72
C ASP A 137 12.00 7.78 -4.23
N ALA A 138 13.12 8.15 -4.84
CA ALA A 138 13.32 8.05 -6.29
C ALA A 138 13.53 6.61 -6.79
N ASP A 139 14.14 5.74 -5.98
CA ASP A 139 14.44 4.34 -6.34
C ASP A 139 13.18 3.47 -6.28
N ARG A 140 12.26 3.76 -5.33
CA ARG A 140 10.94 3.12 -5.23
C ARG A 140 9.88 3.76 -6.12
N PHE A 141 10.18 4.89 -6.75
CA PHE A 141 9.15 5.67 -7.45
C PHE A 141 8.50 4.91 -8.61
N ALA A 142 9.26 4.07 -9.32
CA ALA A 142 8.77 3.31 -10.46
C ALA A 142 8.10 1.98 -10.09
N TRP A 143 8.00 1.64 -8.80
CA TRP A 143 7.37 0.40 -8.33
C TRP A 143 5.87 0.46 -8.48
#